data_AF-A0A656JXK0-F1
#
_entry.id   AF-A0A656JXK0-F1
#
_cell.length_a   1.000
_cell.length_b   1.000
_cell.length_c   1.000
_cell.angle_alpha   90.00
_cell.angle_beta   90.00
_cell.angle_gamma   90.00
#
_symmetry.space_group_name_H-M   'P 1'
#
loop_
_entity.id
_entity.type
_entity.pdbx_description
1 polymer ?
#
loop_
_entity_poly.entity_id
_entity_poly.type
_entity_poly.pdbx_seq_one_letter_code
_entity_poly.pdbx_strand_id
1 'polypeptide(L)'
;MTYTVKQYGWIRDLPDHRDHLYAAPTTALAALPHMVDLRPHCPPVYDQGQLGSCTANGIAGAIQFDRMKQKLTPAFEPSRLFIYYNERVIEHTVDSDSGAMIRHGIKSVAEQGDCPEKEWPYDIEKFAIKPPVACYKDAKRYKAVSYQKVAQNLNQMKGCLAAGYPFVIGFSVYESFEGK
;
A
#
# COMPACT_ATOMS: atom_id res chain seq x y z
N MET A 1 18.17 -8.32 17.36
CA MET A 1 16.89 -7.99 18.01
C MET A 1 16.18 -6.99 17.13
N THR A 2 15.06 -7.37 16.53
CA THR A 2 14.16 -6.45 15.83
C THR A 2 13.37 -5.68 16.88
N TYR A 3 13.51 -4.36 16.90
CA TYR A 3 12.70 -3.50 17.76
C TYR A 3 11.33 -3.36 17.11
N THR A 4 10.33 -4.08 17.62
CA THR A 4 8.95 -3.96 17.16
C THR A 4 8.26 -2.89 17.99
N VAL A 5 8.14 -1.69 17.43
CA VAL A 5 7.27 -0.66 18.01
C VAL A 5 5.84 -1.05 17.64
N LYS A 6 4.99 -1.32 18.64
CA LYS A 6 3.54 -1.51 18.42
C LYS A 6 3.06 -0.32 17.59
N GLN A 7 2.30 -0.57 16.51
CA GLN A 7 1.85 0.36 15.45
C GLN A 7 2.66 0.36 14.15
N TYR A 8 3.96 0.04 14.12
CA TYR A 8 4.68 -0.02 12.85
C TYR A 8 4.93 -1.46 12.40
N GLY A 9 5.02 -1.66 11.09
CA GLY A 9 5.27 -3.00 10.54
C GLY A 9 5.95 -3.00 9.19
N TRP A 10 6.55 -1.89 8.75
CA TRP A 10 7.28 -1.92 7.49
C TRP A 10 8.57 -2.73 7.63
N ILE A 11 8.70 -3.76 6.80
CA ILE A 11 9.94 -4.51 6.59
C ILE A 11 10.56 -4.07 5.27
N ARG A 12 11.87 -3.81 5.26
CA ARG A 12 12.59 -3.45 4.04
C ARG A 12 12.53 -4.59 3.02
N ASP A 13 12.03 -4.26 1.83
CA ASP A 13 12.01 -5.15 0.67
C ASP A 13 13.39 -5.75 0.37
N LEU A 14 13.41 -7.05 0.07
CA LEU A 14 14.56 -7.66 -0.59
C LEU A 14 14.62 -7.23 -2.07
N PRO A 15 15.81 -7.04 -2.67
CA PRO A 15 15.96 -6.77 -4.09
C PRO A 15 15.38 -7.91 -4.95
N ASP A 16 14.67 -7.58 -6.03
CA ASP A 16 14.18 -8.53 -7.02
C ASP A 16 14.42 -7.95 -8.42
N HIS A 17 15.08 -8.73 -9.29
CA HIS A 17 15.41 -8.31 -10.66
C HIS A 17 14.18 -8.23 -11.57
N ARG A 18 13.04 -8.79 -11.14
CA ARG A 18 11.76 -8.76 -11.86
C ARG A 18 10.94 -7.50 -11.54
N ASP A 19 11.45 -6.62 -10.67
CA ASP A 19 10.79 -5.36 -10.35
C ASP A 19 10.60 -4.52 -11.63
N HIS A 20 9.35 -4.26 -11.99
CA HIS A 20 9.02 -3.28 -13.02
C HIS A 20 9.36 -1.89 -12.50
N LEU A 21 10.36 -1.22 -13.08
CA LEU A 21 10.77 0.10 -12.62
C LEU A 21 9.91 1.20 -13.26
N TYR A 22 9.46 2.13 -12.44
CA TYR A 22 8.88 3.37 -12.94
C TYR A 22 9.99 4.29 -13.42
N ALA A 23 9.83 4.81 -14.63
CA ALA A 23 10.68 5.84 -15.21
C ALA A 23 9.79 6.95 -15.78
N ALA A 24 9.80 8.12 -15.14
CA ALA A 24 9.17 9.31 -15.67
C ALA A 24 9.80 9.67 -17.04
N PRO A 25 8.98 10.06 -18.03
CA PRO A 25 9.49 10.51 -19.33
C PRO A 25 10.48 11.67 -19.17
N THR A 26 11.56 11.68 -19.94
CA THR A 26 12.58 12.74 -19.89
C THR A 26 12.00 14.13 -20.13
N THR A 27 10.99 14.23 -20.99
CA THR A 27 10.23 15.47 -21.24
C THR A 27 9.47 15.96 -20.00
N ALA A 28 8.88 15.06 -19.23
CA ALA A 28 8.21 15.40 -17.98
C ALA A 28 9.22 15.86 -16.90
N LEU A 29 10.39 15.21 -16.85
CA LEU A 29 11.46 15.59 -15.92
C LEU A 29 12.07 16.96 -16.25
N ALA A 30 12.13 17.34 -17.53
CA ALA A 30 12.59 18.65 -17.96
C ALA A 30 11.63 19.80 -17.60
N ALA A 31 10.35 19.47 -17.35
CA ALA A 31 9.29 20.44 -17.11
C ALA A 31 8.52 20.14 -15.81
N LEU A 32 9.23 19.78 -14.74
CA LEU A 32 8.61 19.53 -13.44
C LEU A 32 8.00 20.82 -12.87
N PRO A 33 6.76 20.77 -12.34
CA PRO A 33 6.18 21.91 -11.64
C PRO A 33 6.95 22.22 -10.35
N HIS A 34 6.92 23.48 -9.94
CA HIS A 34 7.55 23.92 -8.68
C HIS A 34 6.93 23.27 -7.44
N MET A 35 5.64 22.91 -7.50
CA MET A 35 4.89 22.30 -6.43
C MET A 35 3.85 21.34 -7.00
N VAL A 36 3.66 20.21 -6.34
CA VAL A 36 2.56 19.27 -6.59
C VAL A 36 1.89 18.98 -5.26
N ASP A 37 0.56 19.06 -5.23
CA ASP A 37 -0.25 18.65 -4.10
C ASP A 37 -1.39 17.75 -4.57
N LEU A 38 -1.33 16.48 -4.18
CA LEU A 38 -2.36 15.48 -4.51
C LEU A 38 -3.41 15.34 -3.41
N ARG A 39 -3.24 15.98 -2.24
CA ARG A 39 -4.14 15.83 -1.08
C ARG A 39 -5.62 16.06 -1.39
N PRO A 40 -6.03 17.04 -2.23
CA PRO A 40 -7.44 17.23 -2.57
C PRO A 40 -8.09 16.03 -3.27
N HIS A 41 -7.28 15.11 -3.80
CA HIS A 41 -7.73 13.91 -4.49
C HIS A 41 -7.51 12.64 -3.66
N CYS A 42 -6.88 12.75 -2.49
CA CYS A 42 -6.64 11.62 -1.60
C CYS A 42 -7.93 11.20 -0.89
N PRO A 43 -8.07 9.89 -0.60
CA PRO A 43 -9.11 9.44 0.31
C PRO A 43 -8.87 9.98 1.74
N PRO A 44 -9.86 9.86 2.63
CA PRO A 44 -9.66 10.10 4.05
C PRO A 44 -8.46 9.32 4.60
N VAL A 45 -7.77 9.90 5.58
CA VAL A 45 -6.67 9.22 6.28
C VAL A 45 -7.26 8.10 7.15
N TYR A 46 -6.77 6.88 6.95
CA TYR A 46 -7.16 5.74 7.75
C TYR A 46 -6.49 5.73 9.13
N ASP A 47 -7.14 5.11 10.11
CA ASP A 47 -6.54 4.77 11.39
C ASP A 47 -6.20 3.27 11.42
N GLN A 48 -4.91 2.96 11.56
CA GLN A 48 -4.43 1.57 11.65
C GLN A 48 -4.47 0.99 13.07
N GLY A 49 -4.77 1.82 14.07
CA GLY A 49 -4.77 1.43 15.47
C GLY A 49 -3.40 0.90 15.93
N GLN A 50 -3.41 -0.16 16.74
CA GLN A 50 -2.20 -0.73 17.34
C GLN A 50 -1.56 -1.86 16.50
N LEU A 51 -2.11 -2.17 15.33
CA LEU A 51 -1.67 -3.26 14.47
C LEU A 51 -0.54 -2.81 13.55
N GLY A 52 0.50 -3.63 13.35
CA GLY A 52 1.63 -3.39 12.45
C GLY A 52 1.30 -3.44 10.94
N SER A 53 0.15 -2.91 10.53
CA SER A 53 -0.39 -3.06 9.16
C SER A 53 -0.19 -1.82 8.28
N CYS A 54 0.85 -1.02 8.53
CA CYS A 54 1.09 0.24 7.82
C CYS A 54 1.27 0.05 6.29
N THR A 55 1.86 -1.07 5.86
CA THR A 55 1.96 -1.46 4.44
C THR A 55 0.59 -1.60 3.81
N ALA A 56 -0.30 -2.37 4.42
CA ALA A 56 -1.66 -2.57 3.95
C ALA A 56 -2.47 -1.27 3.93
N ASN A 57 -2.30 -0.40 4.93
CA ASN A 57 -2.94 0.92 4.95
C ASN A 57 -2.45 1.82 3.80
N GLY A 58 -1.13 1.87 3.56
CA GLY A 58 -0.54 2.64 2.46
C GLY A 58 -0.98 2.12 1.09
N ILE A 59 -1.01 0.80 0.91
CA ILE A 59 -1.45 0.16 -0.34
C ILE A 59 -2.94 0.36 -0.56
N ALA A 60 -3.78 0.20 0.47
CA ALA A 60 -5.21 0.50 0.41
C ALA A 60 -5.45 1.96 0.01
N GLY A 61 -4.67 2.91 0.54
CA GLY A 61 -4.78 4.33 0.19
C GLY A 61 -4.43 4.59 -1.28
N ALA A 62 -3.35 3.98 -1.76
CA ALA A 62 -2.95 4.07 -3.17
C ALA A 62 -4.00 3.45 -4.11
N ILE A 63 -4.54 2.28 -3.78
CA ILE A 63 -5.60 1.63 -4.56
C ILE A 63 -6.85 2.51 -4.59
N GLN A 64 -7.30 3.03 -3.44
CA GLN A 64 -8.49 3.86 -3.39
C GLN A 64 -8.31 5.14 -4.21
N PHE A 65 -7.15 5.80 -4.08
CA PHE A 65 -6.79 6.95 -4.90
C PHE A 65 -6.88 6.63 -6.39
N ASP A 66 -6.26 5.53 -6.84
CA ASP A 66 -6.24 5.15 -8.24
C ASP A 66 -7.63 4.82 -8.77
N ARG A 67 -8.46 4.13 -7.98
CA ARG A 67 -9.85 3.86 -8.31
C ARG A 67 -10.66 5.15 -8.48
N MET A 68 -10.47 6.12 -7.58
CA MET A 68 -11.12 7.44 -7.66
C MET A 68 -10.66 8.21 -8.90
N LYS A 69 -9.35 8.27 -9.15
CA LYS A 69 -8.77 8.93 -10.34
C LYS A 69 -9.24 8.32 -11.65
N GLN A 70 -9.36 6.99 -11.70
CA GLN A 70 -9.85 6.25 -12.87
C GLN A 70 -11.39 6.17 -12.96
N LYS A 71 -12.12 6.72 -11.98
CA LYS A 71 -13.59 6.69 -11.90
C LYS A 71 -14.16 5.26 -11.95
N LEU A 72 -13.47 4.31 -11.32
CA LEU A 72 -13.89 2.90 -11.29
C LEU A 72 -15.08 2.70 -10.37
N THR A 73 -16.05 1.90 -10.83
CA THR A 73 -17.25 1.54 -10.07
C THR A 73 -17.26 0.06 -9.71
N PRO A 74 -17.79 -0.34 -8.54
CA PRO A 74 -18.29 0.54 -7.47
C PRO A 74 -17.15 1.27 -6.75
N ALA A 75 -17.43 2.45 -6.21
CA ALA A 75 -16.52 3.11 -5.28
C ALA A 75 -16.54 2.35 -3.95
N PHE A 76 -15.37 2.00 -3.44
CA PHE A 76 -15.23 1.34 -2.14
C PHE A 76 -13.87 1.64 -1.51
N GLU A 77 -13.80 1.46 -0.20
CA GLU A 77 -12.57 1.42 0.58
C GLU A 77 -11.98 0.01 0.51
N PRO A 78 -10.72 -0.15 0.06
CA PRO A 78 -9.99 -1.42 0.07
C PRO A 78 -9.91 -2.07 1.46
N SER A 79 -10.05 -3.40 1.57
CA SER A 79 -9.95 -4.08 2.87
C SER A 79 -8.50 -4.19 3.31
N ARG A 80 -8.12 -3.37 4.29
CA ARG A 80 -6.76 -3.34 4.82
C ARG A 80 -6.36 -4.66 5.49
N LEU A 81 -7.29 -5.36 6.15
CA LEU A 81 -7.00 -6.68 6.73
C LEU A 81 -6.90 -7.78 5.67
N PHE A 82 -7.61 -7.66 4.54
CA PHE A 82 -7.44 -8.61 3.45
C PHE A 82 -6.02 -8.53 2.88
N ILE A 83 -5.55 -7.31 2.64
CA ILE A 83 -4.17 -7.06 2.19
C ILE A 83 -3.18 -7.56 3.25
N TYR A 84 -3.33 -7.16 4.51
CA TYR A 84 -2.40 -7.51 5.59
C TYR A 84 -2.34 -9.01 5.91
N TYR A 85 -3.47 -9.71 5.82
CA TYR A 85 -3.49 -11.17 5.97
C TYR A 85 -2.68 -11.84 4.87
N ASN A 86 -2.92 -11.45 3.61
CA ASN A 86 -2.28 -12.08 2.45
C ASN A 86 -0.80 -11.70 2.31
N GLU A 87 -0.39 -10.51 2.77
CA GLU A 87 1.02 -10.16 2.97
C GLU A 87 1.72 -11.21 3.85
N ARG A 88 1.15 -11.51 5.02
CA ARG A 88 1.72 -12.45 5.98
C ARG A 88 1.56 -13.92 5.58
N VAL A 89 0.65 -14.25 4.67
CA VAL A 89 0.63 -15.56 3.99
C VAL A 89 1.90 -15.75 3.16
N ILE A 90 2.31 -14.72 2.40
CA ILE A 90 3.53 -14.76 1.57
C ILE A 90 4.79 -14.81 2.46
N GLU A 91 4.75 -14.15 3.62
CA GLU A 91 5.87 -14.12 4.58
C GLU A 91 5.89 -15.28 5.57
N HIS A 92 4.86 -16.13 5.57
CA HIS A 92 4.68 -17.24 6.51
C HIS A 92 4.61 -16.81 8.00
N THR A 93 3.91 -15.70 8.26
CA THR A 93 3.82 -15.04 9.59
C THR A 93 2.38 -14.72 10.00
N VAL A 94 1.38 -15.42 9.47
CA VAL A 94 -0.06 -15.13 9.69
C VAL A 94 -0.46 -15.10 11.17
N ASP A 95 0.15 -15.96 11.98
CA ASP A 95 -0.19 -16.11 13.40
C ASP A 95 0.41 -15.01 14.30
N SER A 96 1.23 -14.10 13.74
CA SER A 96 1.87 -13.02 14.49
C SER A 96 1.78 -11.67 13.80
N ASP A 97 1.67 -10.59 14.59
CA ASP A 97 1.72 -9.22 14.09
C ASP A 97 3.17 -8.85 13.76
N SER A 98 3.60 -9.24 12.57
CA SER A 98 5.02 -9.21 12.17
C SER A 98 5.36 -8.05 11.25
N GLY A 99 4.37 -7.28 10.83
CA GLY A 99 4.52 -6.37 9.71
C GLY A 99 4.57 -7.10 8.37
N ALA A 100 4.99 -6.37 7.35
CA ALA A 100 5.18 -6.89 6.00
C ALA A 100 6.13 -6.02 5.17
N MET A 101 6.65 -6.61 4.09
CA MET A 101 7.30 -5.92 2.99
C MET A 101 6.24 -5.34 2.03
N ILE A 102 6.42 -4.09 1.60
CA ILE A 102 5.49 -3.43 0.67
C ILE A 102 5.35 -4.26 -0.61
N ARG A 103 6.45 -4.86 -1.11
CA ARG A 103 6.40 -5.71 -2.30
C ARG A 103 5.47 -6.91 -2.17
N HIS A 104 5.31 -7.48 -0.98
CA HIS A 104 4.41 -8.60 -0.76
C HIS A 104 2.95 -8.15 -0.75
N GLY A 105 2.67 -6.96 -0.25
CA GLY A 105 1.36 -6.35 -0.37
C GLY A 105 0.98 -6.07 -1.81
N ILE A 106 1.91 -5.47 -2.57
CA ILE A 106 1.73 -5.23 -4.01
C ILE A 106 1.52 -6.56 -4.77
N LYS A 107 2.30 -7.60 -4.46
CA LYS A 107 2.12 -8.93 -5.05
C LYS A 107 0.75 -9.53 -4.71
N SER A 108 0.31 -9.40 -3.46
CA SER A 108 -1.00 -9.86 -3.02
C SER A 108 -2.13 -9.22 -3.82
N VAL A 109 -2.14 -7.88 -3.93
CA VAL A 109 -3.21 -7.17 -4.67
C VAL A 109 -3.11 -7.34 -6.18
N ALA A 110 -1.94 -7.65 -6.73
CA ALA A 110 -1.78 -8.01 -8.14
C ALA A 110 -2.32 -9.42 -8.44
N GLU A 111 -2.00 -10.40 -7.60
CA GLU A 111 -2.39 -11.80 -7.82
C GLU A 111 -3.85 -12.07 -7.44
N GLN A 112 -4.29 -11.52 -6.31
CA GLN A 112 -5.56 -11.84 -5.65
C GLN A 112 -6.59 -10.73 -5.85
N GLY A 113 -6.12 -9.49 -6.06
CA GLY A 113 -6.94 -8.29 -6.02
C GLY A 113 -7.21 -7.86 -4.60
N ASP A 114 -8.29 -7.11 -4.41
CA ASP A 114 -8.72 -6.67 -3.10
C ASP A 114 -10.25 -6.53 -3.02
N CYS A 115 -10.83 -6.73 -1.84
CA CYS A 115 -12.27 -6.64 -1.63
C CYS A 115 -12.66 -5.36 -0.87
N PRO A 116 -13.92 -4.91 -0.97
CA PRO A 116 -14.41 -3.83 -0.11
C PRO A 116 -14.19 -4.12 1.38
N GLU A 117 -13.76 -3.12 2.14
CA GLU A 117 -13.60 -3.22 3.60
C GLU A 117 -14.92 -3.53 4.31
N LYS A 118 -16.07 -3.22 3.70
CA LYS A 118 -17.38 -3.66 4.20
C LYS A 118 -17.57 -5.18 4.21
N GLU A 119 -16.88 -5.91 3.32
CA GLU A 119 -16.91 -7.38 3.28
C GLU A 119 -15.95 -8.00 4.30
N TRP A 120 -14.82 -7.34 4.55
CA TRP A 120 -13.85 -7.73 5.57
C TRP A 120 -13.41 -6.52 6.39
N PRO A 121 -14.18 -6.16 7.44
CA PRO A 121 -13.99 -4.92 8.21
C PRO A 121 -12.66 -4.87 8.95
N TYR A 122 -12.18 -3.65 9.19
CA TYR A 122 -10.94 -3.40 9.91
C TYR A 122 -11.10 -3.60 11.43
N ASP A 123 -11.20 -4.86 11.82
CA ASP A 123 -11.18 -5.32 13.20
C ASP A 123 -9.81 -5.93 13.52
N ILE A 124 -8.96 -5.17 14.20
CA ILE A 124 -7.56 -5.54 14.43
C ILE A 124 -7.40 -6.86 15.20
N GLU A 125 -8.42 -7.32 15.94
CA GLU A 125 -8.39 -8.62 16.62
C GLU A 125 -8.49 -9.80 15.64
N LYS A 126 -9.04 -9.55 14.44
CA LYS A 126 -9.21 -10.55 13.38
C LYS A 126 -8.03 -10.63 12.42
N PHE A 127 -6.93 -9.94 12.69
CA PHE A 127 -5.80 -9.86 11.76
C PHE A 127 -5.24 -11.25 11.37
N ALA A 128 -5.23 -12.23 12.28
CA ALA A 128 -4.76 -13.60 12.00
C ALA A 128 -5.85 -14.51 11.37
N ILE A 129 -7.10 -14.04 11.27
CA ILE A 129 -8.20 -14.83 10.72
C ILE A 129 -8.19 -14.72 9.20
N LYS A 130 -8.25 -15.88 8.54
CA LYS A 130 -8.37 -15.94 7.08
C LYS A 130 -9.66 -15.25 6.60
N PRO A 131 -9.58 -14.30 5.66
CA PRO A 131 -10.77 -13.70 5.06
C PRO A 131 -11.71 -14.77 4.47
N PRO A 132 -13.03 -14.56 4.49
CA PRO A 132 -13.99 -15.46 3.89
C PRO A 132 -13.73 -15.69 2.40
N VAL A 133 -14.10 -16.87 1.90
CA VAL A 133 -13.96 -17.23 0.47
C VAL A 133 -14.67 -16.22 -0.45
N ALA A 134 -15.77 -15.61 0.02
CA ALA A 134 -16.48 -14.55 -0.70
C ALA A 134 -15.56 -13.35 -1.00
N CYS A 135 -14.77 -12.89 -0.03
CA CYS A 135 -13.81 -11.79 -0.22
C CYS A 135 -12.81 -12.11 -1.33
N TYR A 136 -12.26 -13.33 -1.35
CA TYR A 136 -11.33 -13.76 -2.40
C TYR A 136 -11.99 -13.87 -3.78
N LYS A 137 -13.27 -14.25 -3.84
CA LYS A 137 -14.03 -14.30 -5.10
C LYS A 137 -14.25 -12.89 -5.64
N ASP A 138 -14.61 -11.97 -4.77
CA ASP A 138 -14.92 -10.59 -5.13
C ASP A 138 -13.66 -9.77 -5.44
N ALA A 139 -12.56 -10.05 -4.73
CA ALA A 139 -11.25 -9.45 -4.94
C ALA A 139 -10.73 -9.61 -6.37
N LYS A 140 -10.99 -10.76 -7.01
CA LYS A 140 -10.58 -11.02 -8.40
C LYS A 140 -11.14 -10.01 -9.40
N ARG A 141 -12.23 -9.32 -9.08
CA ARG A 141 -12.82 -8.27 -9.92
C ARG A 141 -12.04 -6.96 -9.87
N TYR A 142 -11.19 -6.77 -8.86
CA TYR A 142 -10.55 -5.49 -8.54
C TYR A 142 -9.02 -5.62 -8.43
N LYS A 143 -8.40 -6.43 -9.31
CA LYS A 143 -6.95 -6.61 -9.34
C LYS A 143 -6.19 -5.34 -9.71
N ALA A 144 -5.05 -5.13 -9.06
CA ALA A 144 -4.08 -4.16 -9.53
C ALA A 144 -3.46 -4.66 -10.84
N VAL A 145 -3.75 -3.98 -11.94
CA VAL A 145 -3.35 -4.42 -13.30
C VAL A 145 -1.87 -4.11 -13.58
N SER A 146 -1.32 -3.08 -12.93
CA SER A 146 0.08 -2.70 -13.07
C SER A 146 0.62 -2.16 -11.75
N TYR A 147 1.86 -2.53 -11.44
CA TYR A 147 2.63 -1.93 -10.37
C TYR A 147 4.01 -1.59 -10.90
N GLN A 148 4.58 -0.50 -10.40
CA GLN A 148 5.91 -0.07 -10.77
C GLN A 148 6.65 0.48 -9.56
N LYS A 149 7.91 0.11 -9.41
CA LYS A 149 8.79 0.57 -8.34
C LYS A 149 9.42 1.89 -8.76
N VAL A 150 9.09 2.95 -8.03
CA VAL A 150 9.74 4.26 -8.20
C VAL A 150 11.18 4.14 -7.73
N ALA A 151 12.13 4.45 -8.63
CA ALA A 151 13.54 4.49 -8.27
C ALA A 151 13.77 5.50 -7.15
N GLN A 152 14.70 5.20 -6.23
CA GLN A 152 15.08 6.10 -5.14
C GLN A 152 15.93 7.28 -5.68
N ASN A 153 15.31 8.09 -6.52
CA ASN A 153 15.87 9.25 -7.17
C ASN A 153 14.85 10.39 -7.08
N LEU A 154 15.28 11.56 -6.61
CA LEU A 154 14.38 12.68 -6.34
C LEU A 154 13.60 13.14 -7.59
N ASN A 155 14.22 13.12 -8.76
CA ASN A 155 13.54 13.53 -9.99
C ASN A 155 12.47 12.51 -10.40
N GLN A 156 12.72 11.21 -10.19
CA GLN A 156 11.73 10.16 -10.46
C GLN A 156 10.54 10.25 -9.50
N MET A 157 10.79 10.50 -8.21
CA MET A 157 9.73 10.74 -7.22
C MET A 157 8.89 11.96 -7.57
N LYS A 158 9.53 13.09 -7.90
CA LYS A 158 8.84 14.30 -8.35
C LYS A 158 8.05 14.06 -9.64
N GLY A 159 8.63 13.32 -10.60
CA GLY A 159 7.97 12.96 -11.85
C GLY A 159 6.73 12.09 -11.63
N CYS A 160 6.76 11.16 -10.68
CA CYS A 160 5.60 10.34 -10.30
C CYS A 160 4.46 11.21 -9.75
N LEU A 161 4.77 12.12 -8.81
CA LEU A 161 3.79 13.06 -8.29
C LEU A 161 3.26 14.01 -9.38
N ALA A 162 4.13 14.52 -10.24
CA ALA A 162 3.74 15.40 -11.35
C ALA A 162 2.84 14.69 -12.39
N ALA A 163 2.99 13.37 -12.56
CA ALA A 163 2.05 12.54 -13.34
C ALA A 163 0.69 12.35 -12.62
N GLY A 164 0.58 12.83 -11.38
CA GLY A 164 -0.63 12.84 -10.57
C GLY A 164 -0.88 11.51 -9.85
N TYR A 165 0.17 10.75 -9.55
CA TYR A 165 0.07 9.47 -8.83
C TYR A 165 0.83 9.54 -7.51
N PRO A 166 0.22 9.15 -6.38
CA PRO A 166 0.95 8.90 -5.15
C PRO A 166 1.75 7.61 -5.27
N PHE A 167 2.72 7.42 -4.38
CA PHE A 167 3.46 6.17 -4.25
C PHE A 167 3.70 5.86 -2.77
N VAL A 168 3.79 4.57 -2.45
CA VAL A 168 4.00 4.08 -1.08
C VAL A 168 5.50 4.01 -0.80
N ILE A 169 5.92 4.50 0.36
CA ILE A 169 7.29 4.39 0.85
C ILE A 169 7.32 3.72 2.21
N GLY A 170 8.45 3.08 2.51
CA GLY A 170 8.81 2.68 3.85
C GLY A 170 10.06 3.43 4.30
N PHE A 171 10.07 3.88 5.55
CA PHE A 171 11.17 4.64 6.14
C PHE A 171 11.33 4.30 7.62
N SER A 172 12.53 4.55 8.14
CA SER A 172 12.81 4.38 9.57
C SER A 172 12.22 5.55 10.36
N VAL A 173 11.39 5.23 11.35
CA VAL A 173 10.85 6.22 12.29
C VAL A 173 11.84 6.37 13.44
N TYR A 174 12.26 7.60 13.71
CA TYR A 174 13.10 7.95 14.86
C TYR A 174 12.23 8.60 15.93
N GLU A 175 12.67 8.57 17.19
CA GLU A 175 11.94 9.16 18.32
C GLU A 175 11.58 10.65 18.10
N SER A 176 12.42 11.40 17.39
CA SER A 176 12.14 12.80 17.03
C SER A 176 10.91 12.99 16.14
N PHE A 177 10.44 11.93 15.47
CA PHE A 177 9.20 11.93 14.70
C PHE A 177 7.98 11.71 15.60
N GLU A 178 8.16 11.01 16.72
CA GLU A 178 7.09 10.72 17.70
C GLU A 178 7.01 11.77 18.82
N GLY A 179 8.09 12.54 19.00
CA GLY A 179 8.14 13.68 19.91
C GLY A 179 7.15 14.76 19.49
N LYS A 180 6.25 15.10 20.40
CA LYS A 180 5.38 16.28 20.28
C LYS A 180 6.14 17.57 20.58
#